data_AF-A0A1V4RQA7-F1
#
_entry.id   AF-A0A1V4RQA7-F1
#
_cell.length_a   1.000
_cell.length_b   1.000
_cell.length_c   1.000
_cell.angle_alpha   90.00
_cell.angle_beta   90.00
_cell.angle_gamma   90.00
#
_symmetry.space_group_name_H-M   'P 1'
#
loop_
_entity.id
_entity.type
_entity.pdbx_description
1 polymer ?
#
loop_
_entity_poly.entity_id
_entity_poly.type
_entity_poly.pdbx_seq_one_letter_code
_entity_poly.pdbx_strand_id
1 'polypeptide(L)'
;MKFKLSIIAGLLLLFIFSLNLMADKQEKPAKHADVDWSVSCMECHQEVTPDAVKEWKSSKHGLMNFGCYMCHGDGQEEFYPQPGTERCIGCHSDYQIEPTQTTVKNCFDCHKGHTLKFHQKKD
;
A
#
# COMPACT_ATOMS: atom_id res chain seq x y z
N MET A 1 23.09 -47.16 12.20
CA MET A 1 22.16 -46.68 11.15
C MET A 1 20.85 -46.14 11.73
N LYS A 2 20.11 -46.88 12.57
CA LYS A 2 18.83 -46.44 13.17
C LYS A 2 18.90 -45.12 13.94
N PHE A 3 19.98 -44.91 14.72
CA PHE A 3 20.19 -43.68 15.50
C PHE A 3 20.36 -42.42 14.64
N LYS A 4 21.08 -42.53 13.51
CA LYS A 4 21.23 -41.41 12.55
C LYS A 4 19.92 -41.11 11.82
N LEU A 5 19.12 -42.14 11.54
CA LEU A 5 17.81 -42.00 10.89
C LEU A 5 16.79 -41.30 11.80
N SER A 6 16.81 -41.60 13.12
CA SER A 6 15.97 -40.92 14.12
C SER A 6 16.34 -39.45 14.32
N ILE A 7 17.64 -39.10 14.26
CA ILE A 7 18.10 -37.70 14.34
C ILE A 7 17.65 -36.91 13.10
N ILE A 8 17.81 -37.49 11.90
CA ILE A 8 17.37 -36.83 10.65
C ILE A 8 15.85 -36.63 10.65
N ALA A 9 15.08 -37.63 11.06
CA ALA A 9 13.63 -37.52 11.17
C ALA A 9 13.20 -36.45 12.20
N GLY A 10 13.88 -36.37 13.34
CA GLY A 10 13.64 -35.33 14.34
C GLY A 10 13.95 -33.92 13.85
N LEU A 11 15.05 -33.74 13.12
CA LEU A 11 15.41 -32.46 12.50
C LEU A 11 14.44 -32.04 11.39
N LEU A 12 13.95 -33.00 10.59
CA LEU A 12 12.96 -32.72 9.55
C LEU A 12 11.61 -32.29 10.15
N LEU A 13 11.17 -32.94 11.24
CA LEU A 13 9.96 -32.58 11.97
C LEU A 13 10.08 -31.20 12.62
N LEU A 14 11.23 -30.88 13.21
CA LEU A 14 11.53 -29.55 13.74
C LEU A 14 11.51 -28.48 12.64
N PHE A 15 12.07 -28.78 11.46
CA PHE A 15 12.06 -27.87 10.32
C PHE A 15 10.64 -27.61 9.80
N ILE A 16 9.82 -28.65 9.64
CA ILE A 16 8.41 -28.52 9.24
C ILE A 16 7.62 -27.73 10.29
N PHE A 17 7.85 -27.97 11.58
CA PHE A 17 7.22 -27.20 12.66
C PHE A 17 7.61 -25.71 12.61
N SER A 18 8.89 -25.40 12.35
CA SER A 18 9.34 -24.01 12.19
C SER A 18 8.75 -23.30 10.96
N LEU A 19 8.53 -24.01 9.85
CA LEU A 19 7.85 -23.44 8.66
C LEU A 19 6.40 -23.05 8.96
N ASN A 20 5.68 -23.85 9.77
CA ASN A 20 4.30 -23.56 10.14
C ASN A 20 4.19 -22.35 11.09
N LEU A 21 5.18 -22.10 11.95
CA LEU A 21 5.21 -20.90 12.80
C LEU A 21 5.40 -19.59 12.01
N MET A 22 5.93 -19.65 10.79
CA MET A 22 6.17 -18.45 9.96
C MET A 22 5.02 -18.12 9.00
N ALA A 23 4.00 -18.97 8.90
CA ALA A 23 2.93 -18.85 7.91
C ALA A 23 1.79 -17.89 8.30
N ASP A 24 1.70 -17.44 9.55
CA ASP A 24 0.51 -16.74 10.04
C ASP A 24 0.84 -15.45 10.81
N LYS A 25 1.24 -14.41 10.06
CA LYS A 25 1.10 -13.00 10.47
C LYS A 25 0.92 -12.12 9.24
N GLN A 26 -0.07 -12.42 8.40
CA GLN A 26 -0.57 -11.43 7.45
C GLN A 26 -1.57 -10.57 8.21
N GLU A 27 -1.13 -9.41 8.72
CA GLU A 27 -2.07 -8.45 9.30
C GLU A 27 -3.11 -8.09 8.25
N LYS A 28 -4.39 -8.31 8.57
CA LYS A 28 -5.49 -7.95 7.67
C LYS A 28 -5.40 -6.45 7.40
N PRO A 29 -5.49 -6.01 6.14
CA PRO A 29 -5.49 -4.58 5.83
C PRO A 29 -6.58 -3.89 6.66
N ALA A 30 -6.26 -2.71 7.19
CA ALA A 30 -7.19 -1.94 7.99
C ALA A 30 -8.42 -1.64 7.12
N LYS A 31 -9.59 -2.16 7.48
CA LYS A 31 -10.84 -1.84 6.78
C LYS A 31 -11.24 -0.39 7.09
N HIS A 32 -11.85 0.27 6.13
CA HIS A 32 -12.50 1.57 6.39
C HIS A 32 -13.67 1.37 7.37
N ALA A 33 -14.11 2.45 8.02
CA ALA A 33 -15.30 2.40 8.86
C ALA A 33 -16.52 1.96 8.03
N ASP A 34 -17.45 1.25 8.66
CA ASP A 34 -18.70 0.87 8.00
C ASP A 34 -19.58 2.12 7.83
N VAL A 35 -19.94 2.41 6.58
CA VAL A 35 -20.65 3.61 6.13
C VAL A 35 -21.68 3.23 5.07
N ASP A 36 -22.50 4.18 4.62
CA ASP A 36 -23.34 3.96 3.44
C ASP A 36 -22.48 3.87 2.18
N TRP A 37 -22.21 2.64 1.75
CA TRP A 37 -21.40 2.34 0.56
C TRP A 37 -22.08 2.70 -0.77
N SER A 38 -23.34 3.16 -0.78
CA SER A 38 -23.99 3.70 -1.97
C SER A 38 -23.48 5.11 -2.34
N VAL A 39 -22.88 5.80 -1.36
CA VAL A 39 -22.30 7.13 -1.52
C VAL A 39 -20.86 7.02 -2.02
N SER A 40 -20.49 7.85 -3.00
CA SER A 40 -19.11 7.85 -3.49
C SER A 40 -18.12 8.35 -2.43
N CYS A 41 -16.86 7.89 -2.47
CA CYS A 41 -15.83 8.37 -1.54
C CYS A 41 -15.77 9.89 -1.51
N MET A 42 -15.80 10.53 -2.68
CA MET A 42 -15.71 11.98 -2.80
C MET A 42 -16.93 12.72 -2.22
N GLU A 43 -18.14 12.17 -2.34
CA GLU A 43 -19.36 12.83 -1.86
C GLU A 43 -19.33 13.00 -0.33
N CYS A 44 -18.97 11.95 0.40
CA CYS A 44 -18.78 12.03 1.86
C CYS A 44 -17.50 12.79 2.24
N HIS A 45 -16.37 12.51 1.59
CA HIS A 45 -15.08 13.11 1.97
C HIS A 45 -14.92 14.59 1.60
N GLN A 46 -15.81 15.15 0.78
CA GLN A 46 -15.90 16.61 0.61
C GLN A 46 -16.27 17.33 1.90
N GLU A 47 -16.99 16.65 2.81
CA GLU A 47 -17.37 17.19 4.11
C GLU A 47 -16.43 16.70 5.22
N VAL A 48 -16.04 15.41 5.19
CA VAL A 48 -15.20 14.80 6.24
C VAL A 48 -13.74 15.24 6.14
N THR A 49 -13.20 15.38 4.93
CA THR A 49 -11.79 15.74 4.68
C THR A 49 -11.68 16.76 3.53
N PRO A 50 -12.26 17.96 3.66
CA PRO A 50 -12.38 18.93 2.58
C PRO A 50 -11.03 19.33 1.98
N ASP A 51 -10.00 19.50 2.80
CA ASP A 51 -8.68 19.90 2.35
C ASP A 51 -8.00 18.82 1.51
N ALA A 52 -8.11 17.55 1.90
CA ALA A 52 -7.59 16.43 1.12
C ALA A 52 -8.26 16.35 -0.26
N VAL A 53 -9.58 16.51 -0.31
CA VAL A 53 -10.32 16.53 -1.57
C VAL A 53 -9.92 17.73 -2.42
N LYS A 54 -9.78 18.91 -1.83
CA LYS A 54 -9.33 20.12 -2.55
C LYS A 54 -7.93 19.95 -3.14
N GLU A 55 -7.01 19.38 -2.38
CA GLU A 55 -5.65 19.06 -2.83
C GLU A 55 -5.67 18.07 -3.99
N TRP A 56 -6.40 16.96 -3.84
CA TRP A 56 -6.55 15.96 -4.89
C TRP A 56 -7.14 16.56 -6.17
N LYS A 57 -8.23 17.33 -6.07
CA LYS A 57 -8.85 18.02 -7.22
C LYS A 57 -7.86 18.93 -7.97
N SER A 58 -6.90 19.52 -7.25
CA SER A 58 -5.87 20.38 -7.84
C SER A 58 -4.65 19.62 -8.39
N SER A 59 -4.53 18.33 -8.11
CA SER A 59 -3.43 17.48 -8.57
C SER A 59 -3.65 16.99 -10.01
N LYS A 60 -2.59 16.50 -10.66
CA LYS A 60 -2.74 15.88 -11.99
C LYS A 60 -3.68 14.67 -11.98
N HIS A 61 -3.64 13.86 -10.92
CA HIS A 61 -4.51 12.69 -10.81
C HIS A 61 -5.99 13.08 -10.64
N GLY A 62 -6.28 14.11 -9.85
CA GLY A 62 -7.64 14.62 -9.72
C GLY A 62 -8.15 15.32 -10.98
N LEU A 63 -7.30 16.07 -11.68
CA LEU A 63 -7.64 16.67 -12.98
C LEU A 63 -7.98 15.61 -14.04
N MET A 64 -7.36 14.42 -13.95
CA MET A 64 -7.63 13.27 -14.82
C MET A 64 -8.72 12.34 -14.26
N ASN A 65 -9.37 12.69 -13.14
CA ASN A 65 -10.41 11.90 -12.47
C ASN A 65 -9.99 10.48 -12.06
N PHE A 66 -8.71 10.27 -11.69
CA PHE A 66 -8.32 9.02 -11.03
C PHE A 66 -8.95 8.95 -9.64
N GLY A 67 -9.92 8.04 -9.47
CA GLY A 67 -10.69 7.89 -8.25
C GLY A 67 -9.84 7.52 -7.03
N CYS A 68 -10.32 7.90 -5.84
CA CYS A 68 -9.63 7.68 -4.55
C CYS A 68 -9.24 6.21 -4.35
N TYR A 69 -10.12 5.29 -4.77
CA TYR A 69 -9.94 3.85 -4.64
C TYR A 69 -8.72 3.30 -5.40
N MET A 70 -8.23 4.01 -6.43
CA MET A 70 -7.06 3.58 -7.19
C MET A 70 -5.81 3.49 -6.31
N CYS A 71 -5.71 4.37 -5.32
CA CYS A 71 -4.61 4.36 -4.35
C CYS A 71 -5.05 3.76 -3.01
N HIS A 72 -6.25 4.12 -2.53
CA HIS A 72 -6.70 3.76 -1.18
C HIS A 72 -7.44 2.42 -1.09
N GLY A 73 -7.76 1.77 -2.20
CA GLY A 73 -8.62 0.58 -2.22
C GLY A 73 -10.11 0.91 -2.16
N ASP A 74 -10.97 -0.09 -2.32
CA ASP A 74 -12.42 0.08 -2.39
C ASP A 74 -13.08 0.44 -1.05
N GLY A 75 -12.37 0.31 0.07
CA GLY A 75 -12.87 0.62 1.41
C GLY A 75 -13.54 -0.56 2.13
N GLN A 76 -14.15 -1.51 1.39
CA GLN A 76 -14.93 -2.63 1.90
C GLN A 76 -14.06 -3.88 2.14
N GLU A 77 -13.31 -4.27 1.11
CA GLU A 77 -12.42 -5.42 1.14
C GLU A 77 -10.96 -5.00 1.32
N GLU A 78 -10.56 -3.95 0.60
CA GLU A 78 -9.20 -3.44 0.61
C GLU A 78 -9.21 -1.96 0.96
N PHE A 79 -8.47 -1.58 2.01
CA PHE A 79 -8.31 -0.17 2.37
C PHE A 79 -6.93 0.15 2.92
N TYR A 80 -6.39 1.28 2.45
CA TYR A 80 -5.11 1.84 2.87
C TYR A 80 -5.32 3.30 3.26
N PRO A 81 -5.34 3.63 4.56
CA PRO A 81 -5.38 5.02 5.01
C PRO A 81 -4.21 5.85 4.43
N GLN A 82 -3.06 5.19 4.31
CA GLN A 82 -1.87 5.70 3.63
C GLN A 82 -1.39 4.64 2.63
N PRO A 83 -1.61 4.86 1.32
CA PRO A 83 -1.15 3.94 0.27
C PRO A 83 0.36 3.79 0.30
N GLY A 84 0.86 2.59 -0.01
CA GLY A 84 2.29 2.38 -0.22
C GLY A 84 2.74 2.71 -1.64
N THR A 85 4.04 2.57 -1.90
CA THR A 85 4.65 2.88 -3.21
C THR A 85 4.21 1.92 -4.30
N GLU A 86 3.73 0.73 -3.95
CA GLU A 86 3.19 -0.27 -4.86
C GLU A 86 2.03 0.28 -5.71
N ARG A 87 1.19 1.15 -5.13
CA ARG A 87 0.08 1.79 -5.83
C ARG A 87 0.54 2.78 -6.89
N CYS A 88 1.72 3.38 -6.69
CA CYS A 88 2.34 4.29 -7.65
C CYS A 88 2.94 3.51 -8.82
N ILE A 89 3.80 2.52 -8.54
CA ILE A 89 4.56 1.78 -9.58
C ILE A 89 3.67 0.96 -10.51
N GLY A 90 2.45 0.60 -10.09
CA GLY A 90 1.47 -0.07 -10.96
C GLY A 90 1.16 0.71 -12.24
N CYS A 91 1.26 2.05 -12.21
CA CYS A 91 1.16 2.91 -13.38
C CYS A 91 2.48 3.63 -13.73
N HIS A 92 3.37 3.79 -12.76
CA HIS A 92 4.62 4.57 -12.83
C HIS A 92 5.86 3.66 -12.71
N SER A 93 5.89 2.54 -13.44
CA SER A 93 6.96 1.54 -13.36
C SER A 93 8.35 2.12 -13.61
N ASP A 94 8.46 3.11 -14.49
CA ASP A 94 9.74 3.75 -14.85
C ASP A 94 10.38 4.54 -13.69
N TYR A 95 9.61 4.81 -12.64
CA TYR A 95 10.07 5.51 -11.44
C TYR A 95 10.40 4.55 -10.28
N GLN A 96 10.41 3.24 -10.52
CA GLN A 96 10.84 2.28 -9.52
C GLN A 96 12.30 2.56 -9.11
N ILE A 97 12.53 2.67 -7.81
CA ILE A 97 13.85 3.00 -7.26
C ILE A 97 14.44 1.75 -6.60
N GLU A 98 15.69 1.43 -6.95
CA GLU A 98 16.45 0.39 -6.27
C GLU A 98 16.84 0.86 -4.86
N PRO A 99 16.45 0.17 -3.79
CA PRO A 99 16.70 0.60 -2.41
C PRO A 99 18.19 0.79 -2.07
N THR A 100 19.09 0.17 -2.82
CA THR A 100 20.55 0.29 -2.63
C THR A 100 21.13 1.60 -3.16
N GLN A 101 20.35 2.37 -3.94
CA GLN A 101 20.81 3.56 -4.65
C GLN A 101 20.27 4.86 -4.05
N THR A 102 19.45 4.79 -3.01
CA THR A 102 18.82 5.97 -2.40
C THR A 102 18.55 5.79 -0.91
N THR A 103 18.43 6.89 -0.19
CA THR A 103 17.91 6.92 1.19
C THR A 103 16.39 7.11 1.22
N VAL A 104 15.77 7.42 0.08
CA VAL A 104 14.31 7.57 -0.08
C VAL A 104 13.67 6.19 0.02
N LYS A 105 12.79 6.01 1.01
CA LYS A 105 12.11 4.75 1.29
C LYS A 105 10.76 4.67 0.59
N ASN A 106 10.09 5.81 0.42
CA ASN A 106 8.80 5.88 -0.25
C ASN A 106 8.64 7.19 -1.03
N CYS A 107 7.70 7.20 -1.97
CA CYS A 107 7.39 8.38 -2.80
C CYS A 107 6.99 9.59 -1.95
N PHE A 108 6.34 9.36 -0.81
CA PHE A 108 5.83 10.41 0.08
C PHE A 108 6.90 11.05 0.97
N ASP A 109 8.11 10.49 1.02
CA ASP A 109 9.24 11.12 1.75
C ASP A 109 9.56 12.51 1.18
N CYS A 110 9.22 12.76 -0.08
CA CYS A 110 9.33 14.07 -0.72
C CYS A 110 8.00 14.58 -1.29
N HIS A 111 7.10 13.71 -1.75
CA HIS A 111 5.84 14.12 -2.36
C HIS A 111 4.69 14.20 -1.35
N LYS A 112 3.97 15.32 -1.35
CA LYS A 112 2.78 15.46 -0.52
C LYS A 112 1.61 14.64 -1.09
N GLY A 113 1.01 13.78 -0.26
CA GLY A 113 0.06 12.73 -0.65
C GLY A 113 -1.04 13.12 -1.65
N HIS A 114 -1.90 14.09 -1.33
CA HIS A 114 -3.04 14.44 -2.22
C HIS A 114 -2.72 15.50 -3.26
N THR A 115 -1.59 16.20 -3.17
CA THR A 115 -1.18 17.14 -4.23
C THR A 115 -0.26 16.50 -5.27
N LEU A 116 0.53 15.51 -4.86
CA LEU A 116 1.56 14.80 -5.63
C LEU A 116 2.39 15.74 -6.50
N LYS A 117 2.80 16.89 -5.95
CA LYS A 117 3.62 17.84 -6.68
C LYS A 117 5.04 17.28 -6.82
N PHE A 118 5.51 17.26 -8.07
CA PHE A 118 6.88 16.94 -8.42
C PHE A 118 7.64 18.22 -8.71
N HIS A 119 8.94 18.26 -8.42
CA HIS A 119 9.81 19.28 -8.99
C HIS A 119 9.80 19.09 -10.50
N GLN A 120 9.20 20.02 -11.24
CA GLN A 120 9.34 20.01 -12.69
C GLN A 120 10.79 20.33 -13.01
N LYS A 121 11.45 19.46 -13.77
CA LYS A 121 12.66 19.86 -14.47
C LYS A 121 12.23 20.98 -15.42
N LYS A 122 12.79 22.18 -15.26
CA LYS A 122 12.70 23.19 -16.29
C LYS A 122 13.50 22.66 -17.47
N ASP A 123 12.81 22.42 -18.58
CA ASP A 123 13.44 22.28 -19.90
C ASP A 123 14.09 23.61 -20.30
#